data_AF-A0A1S3KM08-F1
#
_entry.id   AF-A0A1S3KM08-F1
#
_cell.length_a   1.000
_cell.length_b   1.000
_cell.length_c   1.000
_cell.angle_alpha   90.00
_cell.angle_beta   90.00
_cell.angle_gamma   90.00
#
_symmetry.space_group_name_H-M   'P 1'
#
loop_
_entity.id
_entity.type
_entity.pdbx_description
1 polymer ?
#
loop_
_entity_poly.entity_id
_entity_poly.type
_entity_poly.pdbx_seq_one_letter_code
_entity_poly.pdbx_strand_id
1 'polypeptide(L)'
;MTHTGGDEMIDYQIILDNTSSMMSNSLKKKNHWTNKVHEAVVIMSKEGEFGFELKGGAEIGQFPYFGEVKQGKAAVQSGKLAQSELLLEVNNTAVAGLTTRDVLAVIKHCKDPVRFKCVKQGGVVDKDLRHYLNLHFSKGSVDHDHQQIIRDNLYLRTVPCTTRQPKEGEVPGVDYNFVSTERFMELEQSGALLESGTYEENLYGTPKPPAEPSPAAPPLNVSEVLLPGARPNIQGKRNQSVRNMQQQASLEPPEEEEESSPPMVNGNGVAITPGERACRVGVCMGRGAGSSCVWPCAGSVSGITFCME
;
A
#
# COMPACT_ATOMS: atom_id res chain seq x y z
N MET A 1 59.55 -39.38 -13.58
CA MET A 1 58.43 -39.63 -14.51
C MET A 1 57.37 -40.34 -13.67
N THR A 2 56.17 -39.82 -13.42
CA THR A 2 55.32 -38.85 -14.12
C THR A 2 54.41 -38.12 -13.13
N HIS A 3 54.32 -36.80 -13.26
CA HIS A 3 53.29 -35.93 -12.70
C HIS A 3 52.24 -35.72 -13.80
N THR A 4 50.95 -35.85 -13.52
CA THR A 4 49.87 -35.23 -14.31
C THR A 4 48.78 -34.77 -13.35
N GLY A 5 48.79 -33.45 -13.06
CA GLY A 5 47.68 -32.75 -12.42
C GLY A 5 46.70 -32.30 -13.50
N GLY A 6 45.41 -32.50 -13.23
CA GLY A 6 44.30 -32.05 -14.07
C GLY A 6 43.82 -30.66 -13.66
N ASP A 7 43.61 -29.84 -14.69
CA ASP A 7 42.63 -28.74 -14.85
C ASP A 7 41.88 -28.23 -13.62
N GLU A 8 42.29 -27.05 -13.13
CA GLU A 8 41.40 -26.08 -12.47
C GLU A 8 41.23 -24.86 -13.41
N MET A 9 40.34 -24.99 -14.39
CA MET A 9 39.70 -23.84 -15.04
C MET A 9 38.37 -23.62 -14.34
N ILE A 10 38.43 -23.04 -13.15
CA ILE A 10 37.24 -22.55 -12.45
C ILE A 10 36.70 -21.38 -13.26
N ASP A 11 35.43 -21.50 -13.65
CA ASP A 11 34.73 -20.63 -14.60
C ASP A 11 34.70 -19.17 -14.08
N TYR A 12 35.63 -18.34 -14.54
CA TYR A 12 35.70 -16.90 -14.21
C TYR A 12 34.39 -16.17 -14.56
N GLN A 13 33.61 -16.71 -15.50
CA GLN A 13 32.31 -16.19 -15.88
C GLN A 13 31.27 -16.34 -14.74
N ILE A 14 31.27 -17.46 -14.02
CA ILE A 14 30.38 -17.70 -12.88
C ILE A 14 30.71 -16.74 -11.71
N ILE A 15 31.99 -16.42 -11.50
CA ILE A 15 32.41 -15.46 -10.47
C ILE A 15 32.00 -14.02 -10.86
N LEU A 16 32.14 -13.64 -12.13
CA LEU A 16 31.70 -12.33 -12.62
C LEU A 16 30.18 -12.17 -12.59
N ASP A 17 29.43 -13.22 -12.90
CA ASP A 17 27.96 -13.19 -12.87
C ASP A 17 27.42 -13.18 -11.43
N ASN A 18 28.05 -13.92 -10.51
CA ASN A 18 27.71 -13.88 -9.08
C ASN A 18 28.09 -12.53 -8.44
N THR A 19 29.23 -11.93 -8.79
CA THR A 19 29.62 -10.61 -8.28
C THR A 19 28.73 -9.50 -8.86
N SER A 20 28.32 -9.59 -10.13
CA SER A 20 27.35 -8.68 -10.75
C SER A 20 25.97 -8.78 -10.09
N SER A 21 25.49 -10.01 -9.83
CA SER A 21 24.25 -10.26 -9.08
C SER A 21 24.31 -9.71 -7.64
N MET A 22 25.42 -9.95 -6.92
CA MET A 22 25.64 -9.40 -5.57
C MET A 22 25.76 -7.87 -5.56
N MET A 23 26.42 -7.26 -6.53
CA MET A 23 26.50 -5.80 -6.66
C MET A 23 25.14 -5.19 -7.01
N SER A 24 24.35 -5.82 -7.88
CA SER A 24 23.02 -5.34 -8.26
C SER A 24 22.05 -5.33 -7.07
N ASN A 25 22.12 -6.33 -6.19
CA ASN A 25 21.30 -6.42 -4.97
C ASN A 25 21.77 -5.43 -3.89
N SER A 26 23.08 -5.17 -3.80
CA SER A 26 23.66 -4.16 -2.90
C SER A 26 23.32 -2.72 -3.34
N LEU A 27 23.28 -2.46 -4.66
CA LEU A 27 22.85 -1.19 -5.25
C LEU A 27 21.35 -0.93 -5.08
N LYS A 28 20.50 -1.96 -5.23
CA LYS A 28 19.05 -1.88 -4.99
C LYS A 28 18.72 -1.57 -3.52
N LYS A 29 19.42 -2.20 -2.56
CA LYS A 29 19.25 -1.92 -1.13
C LYS A 29 19.57 -0.46 -0.76
N LYS A 30 20.52 0.20 -1.43
CA LYS A 30 20.90 1.60 -1.12
C LYS A 30 19.83 2.62 -1.50
N ASN A 31 18.98 2.34 -2.50
CA ASN A 31 17.99 3.30 -3.01
C ASN A 31 16.61 3.21 -2.36
N HIS A 32 16.41 2.27 -1.44
CA HIS A 32 15.16 2.12 -0.70
C HIS A 32 14.81 3.37 0.11
N TRP A 33 13.53 3.73 0.19
CA TRP A 33 13.08 4.96 0.86
C TRP A 33 13.41 4.96 2.36
N THR A 34 13.47 3.77 2.99
CA THR A 34 13.83 3.62 4.41
C THR A 34 15.21 4.19 4.74
N ASN A 35 16.15 4.17 3.79
CA ASN A 35 17.49 4.75 4.00
C ASN A 35 17.51 6.27 3.86
N LYS A 36 16.41 6.86 3.36
CA LYS A 36 16.24 8.30 3.17
C LYS A 36 15.39 8.91 4.29
N VAL A 37 14.88 8.08 5.20
CA VAL A 37 14.18 8.54 6.40
C VAL A 37 15.17 9.26 7.29
N HIS A 38 14.80 10.45 7.75
CA HIS A 38 15.57 11.22 8.71
C HIS A 38 14.69 11.65 9.89
N GLU A 39 15.35 12.03 10.99
CA GLU A 39 14.69 12.49 12.20
C GLU A 39 14.86 14.00 12.35
N ALA A 40 13.77 14.68 12.68
CA ALA A 40 13.75 16.08 13.09
C ALA A 40 13.16 16.20 14.51
N VAL A 41 13.85 16.94 15.37
CA VAL A 41 13.45 17.16 16.77
C VAL A 41 13.00 18.60 16.92
N VAL A 42 11.75 18.80 17.32
CA VAL A 42 11.12 20.12 17.42
C VAL A 42 10.59 20.30 18.84
N ILE A 43 10.83 21.50 19.38
CA ILE A 43 10.24 21.94 20.64
C ILE A 43 9.06 22.84 20.32
N MET A 44 7.93 22.63 21.00
CA MET A 44 6.76 23.48 20.89
C MET A 44 7.11 24.91 21.34
N SER A 45 6.67 25.91 20.56
CA SER A 45 6.89 27.30 20.95
C SER A 45 6.08 27.64 22.21
N LYS A 46 6.42 28.77 22.86
CA LYS A 46 5.67 29.26 24.04
C LYS A 46 4.21 29.58 23.74
N GLU A 47 3.90 29.80 22.47
CA GLU A 47 2.57 30.07 21.92
C GLU A 47 1.81 28.78 21.54
N GLY A 48 2.42 27.60 21.73
CA GLY A 48 1.81 26.31 21.38
C GLY A 48 1.90 25.95 19.89
N GLU A 49 2.75 26.63 19.12
CA GLU A 49 2.92 26.39 17.69
C GLU A 49 4.21 25.60 17.40
N PHE A 50 4.16 24.69 16.43
CA PHE A 50 5.35 23.95 15.94
C PHE A 50 6.00 24.59 14.71
N GLY A 51 5.47 25.72 14.23
CA GLY A 51 6.01 26.47 13.09
C GLY A 51 5.94 25.74 11.74
N PHE A 52 5.03 24.78 11.58
CA PHE A 52 4.70 24.16 10.30
C PHE A 52 3.20 23.97 10.13
N GLU A 53 2.75 23.87 8.89
CA GLU A 53 1.40 23.44 8.53
C GLU A 53 1.39 21.92 8.27
N LEU A 54 0.43 21.18 8.81
CA LEU A 54 0.23 19.77 8.46
C LEU A 54 -0.82 19.65 7.35
N LYS A 55 -0.53 18.86 6.32
CA LYS A 55 -1.44 18.55 5.21
C LYS A 55 -1.52 17.05 4.97
N GLY A 56 -2.40 16.64 4.06
CA GLY A 56 -2.60 15.24 3.70
C GLY A 56 -3.72 14.61 4.50
N GLY A 57 -3.54 13.35 4.90
CA GLY A 57 -4.49 12.61 5.72
C GLY A 57 -5.23 11.52 4.94
N ALA A 58 -5.52 10.42 5.64
CA ALA A 58 -6.20 9.27 5.05
C ALA A 58 -7.61 9.59 4.52
N GLU A 59 -8.30 10.56 5.13
CA GLU A 59 -9.64 11.02 4.73
C GLU A 59 -9.68 11.58 3.31
N ILE A 60 -8.56 12.09 2.80
CA ILE A 60 -8.40 12.53 1.41
C ILE A 60 -7.53 11.58 0.56
N GLY A 61 -7.13 10.43 1.13
CA GLY A 61 -6.30 9.44 0.46
C GLY A 61 -4.85 9.87 0.25
N GLN A 62 -4.28 10.62 1.20
CA GLN A 62 -2.89 11.07 1.14
C GLN A 62 -2.12 10.70 2.41
N PHE A 63 -0.81 10.50 2.27
CA PHE A 63 0.08 10.48 3.43
C PHE A 63 0.04 11.83 4.16
N PRO A 64 0.16 11.87 5.49
CA PRO A 64 0.43 13.12 6.20
C PRO A 64 1.76 13.70 5.72
N TYR A 65 1.82 15.01 5.46
CA TYR A 65 3.04 15.67 5.00
C TYR A 65 3.14 17.11 5.51
N PHE A 66 4.36 17.64 5.56
CA PHE A 66 4.61 19.02 5.97
C PHE A 66 4.26 20.00 4.83
N GLY A 67 3.35 20.93 5.12
CA GLY A 67 3.03 22.08 4.29
C GLY A 67 4.10 23.16 4.41
N GLU A 68 3.68 24.42 4.56
CA GLU A 68 4.63 25.52 4.78
C GLU A 68 5.36 25.32 6.12
N VAL A 69 6.69 25.44 6.08
CA VAL A 69 7.55 25.37 7.28
C VAL A 69 8.14 26.76 7.52
N LYS A 70 7.68 27.44 8.57
CA LYS A 70 8.10 28.79 8.94
C LYS A 70 9.48 28.73 9.61
N GLN A 71 10.52 28.99 8.83
CA GLN A 71 11.88 29.09 9.35
C GLN A 71 11.94 30.28 10.35
N GLY A 72 12.28 29.99 11.62
CA GLY A 72 12.46 31.00 12.67
C GLY A 72 11.42 31.03 13.80
N LYS A 73 10.32 30.28 13.72
CA LYS A 73 9.33 30.16 14.83
C LYS A 73 9.32 28.79 15.51
N ALA A 74 9.57 27.73 14.76
CA ALA A 74 9.82 26.40 15.33
C ALA A 74 11.23 26.36 15.92
N ALA A 75 11.37 26.04 17.21
CA ALA A 75 12.66 25.69 17.78
C ALA A 75 13.02 24.27 17.35
N VAL A 76 13.44 24.11 16.08
CA VAL A 76 14.07 22.86 15.61
C VAL A 76 15.36 22.70 16.40
N GLN A 77 15.35 21.76 17.34
CA GLN A 77 16.49 21.48 18.21
C GLN A 77 17.56 20.69 17.45
N SER A 78 17.14 19.80 16.55
CA SER A 78 18.01 18.96 15.71
C SER A 78 17.31 18.53 14.42
N GLY A 79 18.09 18.28 13.37
CA GLY A 79 17.57 17.90 12.06
C GLY A 79 17.01 19.09 11.27
N LYS A 80 16.26 18.78 10.21
CA LYS A 80 15.60 19.78 9.35
C LYS A 80 14.23 19.28 8.95
N LEU A 81 13.22 20.15 8.98
CA LEU A 81 11.95 19.88 8.32
C LEU A 81 11.92 20.58 6.98
N ALA A 82 11.51 19.87 5.93
CA ALA A 82 11.29 20.47 4.62
C ALA A 82 9.83 20.34 4.19
N GLN A 83 9.37 21.35 3.45
CA GLN A 83 8.06 21.34 2.82
C GLN A 83 7.93 20.15 1.87
N SER A 84 6.75 19.55 1.84
CA SER A 84 6.38 18.35 1.07
C SER A 84 7.10 17.06 1.47
N GLU A 85 7.78 17.01 2.61
CA GLU A 85 8.22 15.73 3.19
C GLU A 85 7.05 15.02 3.86
N LEU A 86 6.99 13.70 3.67
CA LEU A 86 5.99 12.83 4.26
C LEU A 86 6.35 12.59 5.73
N LEU A 87 5.36 12.66 6.60
CA LEU A 87 5.49 12.38 8.02
C LEU A 87 5.10 10.91 8.27
N LEU A 88 6.06 10.12 8.75
CA LEU A 88 5.88 8.67 8.96
C LEU A 88 5.61 8.34 10.43
N GLU A 89 6.36 8.97 11.35
CA GLU A 89 6.22 8.73 12.79
C GLU A 89 6.34 10.02 13.62
N VAL A 90 5.66 10.03 14.78
CA VAL A 90 5.76 11.06 15.82
C VAL A 90 6.07 10.36 17.16
N ASN A 91 7.23 10.63 17.77
CA ASN A 91 7.65 10.03 19.05
C ASN A 91 7.47 8.49 19.10
N ASN A 92 7.83 7.79 18.01
CA ASN A 92 7.67 6.34 17.79
C ASN A 92 6.24 5.86 17.52
N THR A 93 5.28 6.76 17.35
CA THR A 93 3.93 6.42 16.90
C THR A 93 3.87 6.57 15.38
N ALA A 94 3.59 5.49 14.65
CA ALA A 94 3.38 5.56 13.22
C ALA A 94 2.08 6.30 12.90
N VAL A 95 2.14 7.27 12.00
CA VAL A 95 1.01 8.15 11.69
C VAL A 95 0.50 8.03 10.26
N ALA A 96 1.19 7.27 9.41
CA ALA A 96 0.68 6.92 8.09
C ALA A 96 -0.64 6.13 8.22
N GLY A 97 -1.65 6.48 7.42
CA GLY A 97 -3.00 5.90 7.54
C GLY A 97 -3.92 6.57 8.55
N LEU A 98 -3.43 7.53 9.34
CA LEU A 98 -4.29 8.34 10.22
C LEU A 98 -4.92 9.52 9.48
N THR A 99 -6.01 10.03 10.03
CA THR A 99 -6.60 11.29 9.57
C THR A 99 -5.77 12.49 9.99
N THR A 100 -5.86 13.62 9.28
CA THR A 100 -5.11 14.84 9.66
C THR A 100 -5.38 15.25 11.11
N ARG A 101 -6.64 15.17 11.53
CA ARG A 101 -7.08 15.44 12.90
C ARG A 101 -6.39 14.53 13.92
N ASP A 102 -6.31 13.23 13.62
CA ASP A 102 -5.69 12.24 14.51
C ASP A 102 -4.18 12.44 14.62
N VAL A 103 -3.50 12.74 13.50
CA VAL A 103 -2.07 13.09 13.51
C VAL A 103 -1.81 14.30 14.41
N LEU A 104 -2.62 15.37 14.28
CA LEU A 104 -2.52 16.55 15.14
C LEU A 104 -2.77 16.22 16.62
N ALA A 105 -3.71 15.32 16.91
CA ALA A 105 -3.95 14.86 18.28
C ALA A 105 -2.74 14.12 18.85
N VAL A 106 -2.10 13.24 18.07
CA VAL A 106 -0.86 12.54 18.45
C VAL A 106 0.25 13.55 18.76
N ILE A 107 0.46 14.55 17.89
CA ILE A 107 1.48 15.59 18.08
C ILE A 107 1.22 16.39 19.36
N LYS A 108 -0.03 16.79 19.62
CA LYS A 108 -0.41 17.58 20.81
C LYS A 108 -0.24 16.82 22.13
N HIS A 109 -0.38 15.50 22.13
CA HIS A 109 -0.21 14.68 23.34
C HIS A 109 1.24 14.29 23.61
N CYS A 110 2.14 14.53 22.64
CA CYS A 110 3.56 14.29 22.83
C CYS A 110 4.15 15.32 23.80
N LYS A 111 4.98 14.84 24.74
CA LYS A 111 5.79 15.72 25.59
C LYS A 111 6.95 16.29 24.77
N ASP A 112 7.31 17.53 25.05
CA ASP A 112 8.50 18.14 24.46
C ASP A 112 9.79 17.42 24.90
N PRO A 113 10.77 17.25 23.99
CA PRO A 113 10.71 17.58 22.57
C PRO A 113 9.95 16.52 21.75
N VAL A 114 9.31 16.95 20.66
CA VAL A 114 8.64 16.07 19.69
C VAL A 114 9.62 15.65 18.59
N ARG A 115 9.74 14.33 18.37
CA ARG A 115 10.56 13.73 17.31
C ARG A 115 9.68 13.31 16.15
N PHE A 116 10.02 13.79 14.97
CA PHE A 116 9.40 13.41 13.71
C PHE A 116 10.35 12.52 12.92
N LYS A 117 9.87 11.39 12.42
CA LYS A 117 10.53 10.69 11.31
C LYS A 117 9.82 11.03 10.02
N CYS A 118 10.58 11.55 9.07
CA CYS A 118 10.05 11.97 7.79
C CYS A 118 10.95 11.55 6.63
N VAL A 119 10.35 11.55 5.44
CA VAL A 119 11.03 11.17 4.21
C VAL A 119 10.59 12.08 3.08
N LYS A 120 11.54 12.45 2.21
CA LYS A 120 11.20 13.13 0.97
C LYS A 120 10.43 12.17 0.06
N GLN A 121 9.27 12.61 -0.44
CA GLN A 121 8.52 11.87 -1.45
C GLN A 121 9.42 11.47 -2.64
N GLY A 122 9.21 10.27 -3.16
CA GLY A 122 9.87 9.78 -4.37
C GLY A 122 10.08 8.27 -4.41
N GLY A 123 10.14 7.74 -5.63
CA GLY A 123 10.16 6.30 -5.84
C GLY A 123 8.78 5.72 -5.54
N VAL A 124 8.74 4.75 -4.63
CA VAL A 124 7.54 4.00 -4.26
C VAL A 124 6.64 4.77 -3.29
N VAL A 125 7.22 5.57 -2.40
CA VAL A 125 6.47 6.34 -1.39
C VAL A 125 6.35 7.79 -1.84
N ASP A 126 5.16 8.16 -2.31
CA ASP A 126 4.78 9.52 -2.66
C ASP A 126 3.63 10.03 -1.76
N LYS A 127 2.98 11.13 -2.14
CA LYS A 127 1.87 11.68 -1.34
C LYS A 127 0.59 10.86 -1.47
N ASP A 128 0.42 10.07 -2.53
CA ASP A 128 -0.81 9.34 -2.80
C ASP A 128 -0.82 8.02 -2.02
N LEU A 129 -1.57 8.03 -0.92
CA LEU A 129 -1.72 6.85 -0.07
C LEU A 129 -2.38 5.69 -0.81
N ARG A 130 -3.29 6.00 -1.75
CA ARG A 130 -3.99 4.99 -2.55
C ARG A 130 -3.00 4.31 -3.47
N HIS A 131 -2.15 5.08 -4.14
CA HIS A 131 -1.12 4.52 -4.98
C HIS A 131 -0.26 3.51 -4.20
N TYR A 132 0.28 3.92 -3.04
CA TYR A 132 1.13 3.06 -2.22
C TYR A 132 0.44 1.79 -1.72
N LEU A 133 -0.83 1.87 -1.29
CA LEU A 133 -1.59 0.71 -0.81
C LEU A 133 -1.93 -0.31 -1.91
N ASN A 134 -2.07 0.14 -3.17
CA ASN A 134 -2.34 -0.75 -4.31
C ASN A 134 -1.07 -1.40 -4.91
N LEU A 135 0.11 -1.06 -4.39
CA LEU A 135 1.36 -1.72 -4.79
C LEU A 135 1.47 -3.10 -4.12
N HIS A 136 2.03 -4.05 -4.88
CA HIS A 136 2.25 -5.41 -4.43
C HIS A 136 3.69 -5.56 -3.93
N PHE A 137 3.85 -5.89 -2.66
CA PHE A 137 5.14 -6.13 -2.03
C PHE A 137 5.22 -7.55 -1.49
N SER A 138 6.41 -8.15 -1.58
CA SER A 138 6.65 -9.47 -1.01
C SER A 138 6.40 -9.46 0.50
N LYS A 139 5.72 -10.49 1.01
CA LYS A 139 5.45 -10.65 2.44
C LYS A 139 6.75 -10.61 3.25
N GLY A 140 6.72 -9.89 4.37
CA GLY A 140 7.89 -9.69 5.24
C GLY A 140 8.91 -8.69 4.70
N SER A 141 8.64 -8.03 3.57
CA SER A 141 9.37 -6.82 3.20
C SER A 141 8.97 -5.64 4.09
N VAL A 142 9.85 -4.64 4.18
CA VAL A 142 9.59 -3.43 4.97
C VAL A 142 8.37 -2.67 4.43
N ASP A 143 8.14 -2.67 3.11
CA ASP A 143 6.97 -2.05 2.51
C ASP A 143 5.67 -2.78 2.84
N HIS A 144 5.68 -4.11 2.78
CA HIS A 144 4.53 -4.92 3.19
C HIS A 144 4.18 -4.63 4.66
N ASP A 145 5.17 -4.60 5.54
CA ASP A 145 4.94 -4.32 6.96
C ASP A 145 4.46 -2.88 7.17
N HIS A 146 4.96 -1.92 6.39
CA HIS A 146 4.48 -0.54 6.42
C HIS A 146 3.02 -0.42 5.95
N GLN A 147 2.62 -1.13 4.89
CA GLN A 147 1.21 -1.20 4.48
C GLN A 147 0.33 -1.80 5.59
N GLN A 148 0.82 -2.76 6.37
CA GLN A 148 0.05 -3.29 7.51
C GLN A 148 -0.15 -2.27 8.61
N ILE A 149 0.89 -1.50 8.95
CA ILE A 149 0.79 -0.40 9.91
C ILE A 149 -0.25 0.63 9.44
N ILE A 150 -0.25 0.96 8.14
CA ILE A 150 -1.24 1.89 7.56
C ILE A 150 -2.66 1.32 7.70
N ARG A 151 -2.87 0.04 7.38
CA ARG A 151 -4.19 -0.61 7.51
C ARG A 151 -4.67 -0.64 8.97
N ASP A 152 -3.79 -1.00 9.90
CA ASP A 152 -4.10 -1.00 11.34
C ASP A 152 -4.56 0.40 11.81
N ASN A 153 -3.88 1.45 11.35
CA ASN A 153 -4.26 2.84 11.63
C ASN A 153 -5.60 3.24 10.99
N LEU A 154 -5.86 2.84 9.74
CA LEU A 154 -7.13 3.10 9.06
C LEU A 154 -8.30 2.44 9.80
N TYR A 155 -8.13 1.21 10.27
CA TYR A 155 -9.17 0.45 10.96
C TYR A 155 -9.54 0.99 12.35
N LEU A 156 -8.82 1.99 12.85
CA LEU A 156 -9.27 2.78 14.00
C LEU A 156 -10.48 3.65 13.66
N ARG A 157 -10.68 4.03 12.39
CA ARG A 157 -11.70 4.99 11.95
C ARG A 157 -12.67 4.45 10.91
N THR A 158 -12.33 3.35 10.27
CA THR A 158 -13.18 2.71 9.25
C THR A 158 -13.26 1.20 9.48
N VAL A 159 -14.28 0.58 8.91
CA VAL A 159 -14.44 -0.87 8.89
C VAL A 159 -14.31 -1.31 7.43
N PRO A 160 -13.43 -2.28 7.10
CA PRO A 160 -13.26 -2.73 5.73
C PRO A 160 -14.57 -3.29 5.17
N CYS A 161 -14.77 -3.17 3.87
CA CYS A 161 -15.94 -3.74 3.20
C CYS A 161 -15.60 -5.04 2.47
N THR A 162 -16.60 -5.91 2.33
CA THR A 162 -16.49 -7.13 1.53
C THR A 162 -17.82 -7.51 0.89
N THR A 163 -17.77 -8.20 -0.25
CA THR A 163 -18.95 -8.83 -0.89
C THR A 163 -19.23 -10.24 -0.39
N ARG A 164 -18.33 -10.82 0.42
CA ARG A 164 -18.51 -12.14 1.00
C ARG A 164 -19.68 -12.15 1.98
N GLN A 165 -20.39 -13.26 2.08
CA GLN A 165 -21.38 -13.45 3.15
C GLN A 165 -20.71 -13.54 4.54
N PRO A 166 -21.29 -12.99 5.62
CA PRO A 166 -20.74 -13.10 6.97
C PRO A 166 -20.55 -14.56 7.43
N LYS A 167 -19.42 -14.88 8.09
CA LYS A 167 -19.24 -16.18 8.78
C LYS A 167 -19.90 -16.15 10.16
N GLU A 168 -20.13 -17.32 10.73
CA GLU A 168 -20.62 -17.45 12.10
C GLU A 168 -19.69 -16.72 13.09
N GLY A 169 -20.26 -15.82 13.89
CA GLY A 169 -19.53 -15.01 14.87
C GLY A 169 -19.00 -13.68 14.35
N GLU A 170 -19.03 -13.41 13.03
CA GLU A 170 -18.70 -12.09 12.47
C GLU A 170 -19.87 -11.11 12.67
N VAL A 171 -19.57 -9.89 13.11
CA VAL A 171 -20.56 -8.84 13.38
C VAL A 171 -20.50 -7.77 12.28
N PRO A 172 -21.59 -7.56 11.52
CA PRO A 172 -21.66 -6.49 10.52
C PRO A 172 -21.38 -5.11 11.12
N GLY A 173 -20.53 -4.33 10.45
CA GLY A 173 -20.12 -3.00 10.90
C GLY A 173 -19.10 -2.99 12.03
N VAL A 174 -18.60 -4.16 12.45
CA VAL A 174 -17.47 -4.31 13.38
C VAL A 174 -16.33 -5.05 12.70
N ASP A 175 -16.59 -6.25 12.21
CA ASP A 175 -15.57 -7.05 11.52
C ASP A 175 -15.44 -6.60 10.06
N TYR A 176 -16.57 -6.58 9.34
CA TYR A 176 -16.67 -6.07 7.98
C TYR A 176 -17.99 -5.35 7.74
N ASN A 177 -17.97 -4.41 6.79
CA ASN A 177 -19.14 -3.92 6.11
C ASN A 177 -19.47 -4.87 4.95
N PHE A 178 -20.39 -5.81 5.21
CA PHE A 178 -20.87 -6.73 4.19
C PHE A 178 -21.80 -6.00 3.23
N VAL A 179 -21.39 -5.85 1.97
CA VAL A 179 -22.09 -5.07 0.94
C VAL A 179 -22.36 -5.93 -0.29
N SER A 180 -23.33 -5.56 -1.12
CA SER A 180 -23.51 -6.21 -2.42
C SER A 180 -22.37 -5.89 -3.37
N THR A 181 -22.16 -6.72 -4.40
CA THR A 181 -21.20 -6.46 -5.47
C THR A 181 -21.47 -5.12 -6.15
N GLU A 182 -22.73 -4.81 -6.46
CA GLU A 182 -23.14 -3.52 -7.03
C GLU A 182 -22.68 -2.34 -6.16
N ARG A 183 -22.95 -2.42 -4.86
CA ARG A 183 -22.54 -1.37 -3.92
C ARG A 183 -21.03 -1.25 -3.79
N PHE A 184 -20.30 -2.37 -3.85
CA PHE A 184 -18.84 -2.35 -3.84
C PHE A 184 -18.30 -1.62 -5.08
N MET A 185 -18.83 -1.94 -6.26
CA MET A 185 -18.44 -1.29 -7.51
C MET A 185 -18.72 0.23 -7.49
N GLU A 186 -19.83 0.67 -6.89
CA GLU A 186 -20.11 2.10 -6.69
C GLU A 186 -19.05 2.79 -5.80
N LEU A 187 -18.61 2.13 -4.73
CA LEU A 187 -17.59 2.66 -3.82
C LEU A 187 -16.23 2.78 -4.53
N GLU A 188 -15.88 1.81 -5.35
CA GLU A 188 -14.66 1.83 -6.15
C GLU A 188 -14.72 2.95 -7.22
N GLN A 189 -15.80 3.01 -8.01
CA GLN A 189 -15.97 4.00 -9.08
C GLN A 189 -16.03 5.44 -8.55
N SER A 190 -16.62 5.66 -7.38
CA SER A 190 -16.64 6.97 -6.73
C SER A 190 -15.30 7.36 -6.09
N GLY A 191 -14.33 6.45 -6.06
CA GLY A 191 -13.05 6.65 -5.41
C GLY A 191 -13.16 6.76 -3.89
N ALA A 192 -14.18 6.14 -3.29
CA ALA A 192 -14.39 6.08 -1.85
C ALA A 192 -13.48 5.04 -1.17
N LEU A 193 -12.91 4.10 -1.93
CA LEU A 193 -11.94 3.13 -1.44
C LEU A 193 -10.50 3.66 -1.56
N LEU A 194 -9.66 3.30 -0.58
CA LEU A 194 -8.22 3.53 -0.60
C LEU A 194 -7.47 2.42 -1.34
N GLU A 195 -7.97 1.20 -1.23
CA GLU A 195 -7.49 -0.02 -1.89
C GLU A 195 -8.68 -0.97 -2.08
N SER A 196 -8.60 -1.80 -3.11
CA SER A 196 -9.52 -2.89 -3.37
C SER A 196 -8.73 -4.14 -3.80
N GLY A 197 -9.33 -5.30 -3.60
CA GLY A 197 -8.72 -6.58 -3.87
C GLY A 197 -9.76 -7.69 -4.00
N THR A 198 -9.32 -8.83 -4.51
CA THR A 198 -10.17 -10.02 -4.65
C THR A 198 -9.54 -11.19 -3.89
N TYR A 199 -10.37 -11.98 -3.23
CA TYR A 199 -9.96 -13.20 -2.53
C TYR A 199 -11.12 -14.19 -2.48
N GLU A 200 -10.88 -15.45 -2.87
CA GLU A 200 -11.92 -16.48 -3.00
C GLU A 200 -13.16 -15.96 -3.74
N GLU A 201 -12.94 -15.31 -4.90
CA GLU A 201 -13.98 -14.70 -5.76
C GLU A 201 -14.79 -13.54 -5.12
N ASN A 202 -14.45 -13.14 -3.89
CA ASN A 202 -15.10 -12.03 -3.20
C ASN A 202 -14.24 -10.77 -3.25
N LEU A 203 -14.89 -9.62 -3.32
CA LEU A 203 -14.22 -8.32 -3.29
C LEU A 203 -14.01 -7.89 -1.84
N TYR A 204 -12.87 -7.25 -1.59
CA TYR A 204 -12.51 -6.66 -0.29
C TYR A 204 -11.93 -5.26 -0.54
N GLY A 205 -12.22 -4.32 0.34
CA GLY A 205 -11.74 -2.95 0.20
C GLY A 205 -11.65 -2.21 1.52
N THR A 206 -10.74 -1.24 1.57
CA THR A 206 -10.60 -0.35 2.73
C THR A 206 -11.20 1.02 2.34
N PRO A 207 -12.33 1.45 2.95
CA PRO A 207 -12.89 2.77 2.66
C PRO A 207 -12.00 3.89 3.19
N LYS A 208 -12.10 5.08 2.58
CA LYS A 208 -11.58 6.30 3.18
C LYS A 208 -12.25 6.53 4.53
N PRO A 209 -11.48 6.84 5.60
CA PRO A 209 -12.07 7.23 6.86
C PRO A 209 -12.83 8.56 6.70
N PRO A 210 -13.92 8.78 7.46
CA PRO A 210 -14.65 10.03 7.42
C PRO A 210 -13.77 11.17 7.94
N ALA A 211 -13.87 12.36 7.33
CA ALA A 211 -13.10 13.54 7.73
C ALA A 211 -13.46 14.01 9.15
N GLU A 212 -14.74 13.91 9.52
CA GLU A 212 -15.21 14.15 10.88
C GLU A 212 -15.69 12.85 11.52
N PRO A 213 -15.32 12.58 12.79
CA PRO A 213 -15.89 11.46 13.52
C PRO A 213 -17.40 11.67 13.64
N SER A 214 -18.17 10.65 13.29
CA SER A 214 -19.62 10.67 13.46
C SER A 214 -19.95 11.04 14.91
N PRO A 215 -20.90 11.96 15.17
CA PRO A 215 -21.36 12.27 16.52
C PRO A 215 -21.89 11.04 17.28
N ALA A 216 -22.29 10.00 16.53
CA ALA A 216 -22.78 8.74 17.07
C ALA A 216 -21.65 7.70 17.32
N ALA A 217 -20.45 7.93 16.79
CA ALA A 217 -19.30 7.08 17.10
C ALA A 217 -18.75 7.47 18.49
N PRO A 218 -18.39 6.50 19.35
CA PRO A 218 -17.70 6.81 20.59
C PRO A 218 -16.50 7.70 20.28
N PRO A 219 -16.21 8.73 21.10
CA PRO A 219 -15.02 9.54 20.90
C PRO A 219 -13.79 8.63 21.06
N LEU A 220 -13.22 8.20 19.92
CA LEU A 220 -11.94 7.51 19.92
C LEU A 220 -10.86 8.55 20.18
N ASN A 221 -10.32 8.51 21.39
CA ASN A 221 -9.10 9.20 21.73
C ASN A 221 -7.93 8.40 21.18
N VAL A 222 -7.54 8.69 19.93
CA VAL A 222 -6.44 7.99 19.25
C VAL A 222 -5.13 8.03 20.03
N SER A 223 -4.92 9.07 20.85
CA SER A 223 -3.76 9.16 21.74
C SER A 223 -3.79 8.12 22.86
N GLU A 224 -4.98 7.68 23.31
CA GLU A 224 -5.13 6.60 24.28
C GLU A 224 -5.04 5.21 23.64
N VAL A 225 -5.24 5.09 22.33
CA VAL A 225 -5.10 3.80 21.64
C VAL A 225 -3.65 3.59 21.19
N LEU A 226 -2.97 4.64 20.74
CA LEU A 226 -1.67 4.55 20.07
C LEU A 226 -0.46 4.71 21.01
N LEU A 227 -0.59 5.38 22.16
CA LEU A 227 0.56 5.75 22.99
C LEU A 227 0.92 4.68 24.06
N PRO A 228 2.23 4.38 24.27
CA PRO A 228 2.67 3.47 25.31
C PRO A 228 2.26 3.92 26.72
N GLY A 229 1.56 3.07 27.47
CA GLY A 229 1.10 3.35 28.84
C GLY A 229 -0.36 3.80 28.95
N ALA A 230 -1.05 3.99 27.82
CA ALA A 230 -2.50 4.05 27.83
C ALA A 230 -3.08 2.69 28.25
N ARG A 231 -4.22 2.67 28.94
CA ARG A 231 -4.90 1.43 29.32
C ARG A 231 -5.70 0.96 28.11
N PRO A 232 -5.27 -0.07 27.35
CA PRO A 232 -6.13 -0.59 26.32
C PRO A 232 -7.29 -1.29 27.03
N ASN A 233 -8.44 -0.64 27.14
CA ASN A 233 -9.70 -1.35 27.37
C ASN A 233 -10.23 -2.01 26.07
N ILE A 234 -9.34 -2.20 25.09
CA ILE A 234 -9.53 -2.99 23.87
C ILE A 234 -8.80 -4.33 24.04
N GLN A 235 -8.76 -4.86 25.26
CA GLN A 235 -8.23 -6.19 25.54
C GLN A 235 -9.26 -7.22 25.06
N GLY A 236 -9.13 -7.70 23.82
CA GLY A 236 -9.81 -8.93 23.43
C GLY A 236 -10.00 -9.21 21.94
N LYS A 237 -10.00 -8.22 21.06
CA LYS A 237 -10.28 -8.46 19.63
C LYS A 237 -9.38 -7.62 18.74
N ARG A 238 -8.20 -8.17 18.45
CA ARG A 238 -7.45 -7.80 17.26
C ARG A 238 -8.35 -8.21 16.09
N ASN A 239 -8.97 -7.25 15.39
CA ASN A 239 -10.06 -7.52 14.45
C ASN A 239 -9.63 -8.57 13.42
N GLN A 240 -10.43 -9.63 13.27
CA GLN A 240 -10.16 -10.75 12.35
C GLN A 240 -10.02 -10.28 10.90
N SER A 241 -10.59 -9.11 10.59
CA SER A 241 -10.50 -8.44 9.31
C SER A 241 -9.09 -8.03 8.89
N VAL A 242 -8.20 -7.72 9.83
CA VAL A 242 -6.79 -7.44 9.57
C VAL A 242 -6.06 -8.69 9.04
N ARG A 243 -6.38 -9.87 9.61
CA ARG A 243 -5.72 -11.13 9.24
C ARG A 243 -6.12 -11.65 7.87
N ASN A 244 -7.37 -11.46 7.45
CA ASN A 244 -7.85 -12.01 6.18
C ASN A 244 -7.40 -11.16 4.98
N MET A 245 -7.34 -9.82 5.10
CA MET A 245 -6.66 -8.97 4.10
C MET A 245 -5.16 -9.30 3.99
N GLN A 246 -4.51 -9.67 5.10
CA GLN A 246 -3.12 -10.13 5.12
C GLN A 246 -2.88 -11.43 4.35
N GLN A 247 -3.88 -12.30 4.23
CA GLN A 247 -3.76 -13.53 3.43
C GLN A 247 -3.69 -13.19 1.93
N GLN A 248 -4.35 -12.13 1.46
CA GLN A 248 -4.28 -11.68 0.07
C GLN A 248 -2.86 -11.25 -0.35
N ALA A 249 -2.11 -10.57 0.53
CA ALA A 249 -0.70 -10.21 0.25
C ALA A 249 0.26 -11.43 0.27
N SER A 250 -0.23 -12.60 0.68
CA SER A 250 0.58 -13.81 0.89
C SER A 250 0.40 -14.88 -0.18
N LEU A 251 -0.56 -14.75 -1.10
CA LEU A 251 -0.85 -15.79 -2.08
C LEU A 251 -0.11 -15.48 -3.38
N GLU A 252 0.92 -16.29 -3.63
CA GLU A 252 1.57 -16.39 -4.94
C GLU A 252 0.53 -16.82 -5.99
N PRO A 253 0.69 -16.44 -7.27
CA PRO A 253 -0.08 -17.05 -8.34
C PRO A 253 0.06 -18.58 -8.22
N PRO A 254 -1.00 -19.37 -8.47
CA PRO A 254 -0.85 -20.81 -8.51
C PRO A 254 0.30 -21.15 -9.46
N GLU A 255 1.27 -21.91 -8.96
CA GLU A 255 2.26 -22.55 -9.84
C GLU A 255 1.45 -23.31 -10.89
N GLU A 256 1.63 -22.95 -12.16
CA GLU A 256 1.07 -23.73 -13.27
C GLU A 256 1.64 -25.14 -13.12
N GLU A 257 0.83 -26.09 -12.66
CA GLU A 257 1.18 -27.50 -12.66
C GLU A 257 1.59 -27.85 -14.09
N GLU A 258 2.85 -28.27 -14.24
CA GLU A 258 3.46 -28.73 -15.47
C GLU A 258 2.53 -29.80 -16.07
N GLU A 259 1.77 -29.44 -17.11
CA GLU A 259 0.89 -30.37 -17.81
C GLU A 259 1.79 -31.39 -18.53
N SER A 260 2.00 -32.52 -17.86
CA SER A 260 2.67 -33.68 -18.43
C SER A 260 1.95 -34.06 -19.71
N SER A 261 2.70 -34.06 -20.81
CA SER A 261 2.20 -34.25 -22.18
C SER A 261 1.28 -35.47 -22.31
N PRO A 262 0.13 -35.36 -23.02
CA PRO A 262 -0.73 -36.52 -23.25
C PRO A 262 -0.15 -37.43 -24.35
N PRO A 263 -0.26 -38.77 -24.22
CA PRO A 263 0.18 -39.68 -25.28
C PRO A 263 -0.84 -39.69 -26.42
N MET A 264 -0.30 -39.78 -27.64
CA MET A 264 -1.02 -39.83 -28.91
C MET A 264 -2.00 -41.01 -28.98
N VAL A 265 -3.24 -40.76 -29.42
CA VAL A 265 -4.09 -41.78 -30.08
C VAL A 265 -5.01 -41.13 -31.12
N ASN A 266 -5.01 -41.71 -32.32
CA ASN A 266 -5.81 -41.34 -33.50
C ASN A 266 -7.29 -41.68 -33.33
N GLY A 267 -8.18 -40.82 -33.85
CA GLY A 267 -9.56 -41.22 -34.18
C GLY A 267 -10.52 -40.07 -34.50
N ASN A 268 -10.98 -40.02 -35.75
CA ASN A 268 -11.87 -39.02 -36.38
C ASN A 268 -13.17 -38.68 -35.62
N GLY A 269 -13.58 -37.40 -35.69
CA GLY A 269 -14.95 -36.95 -35.44
C GLY A 269 -15.09 -35.42 -35.39
N VAL A 270 -15.70 -34.84 -36.43
CA VAL A 270 -15.94 -33.39 -36.62
C VAL A 270 -17.13 -32.91 -35.77
N ALA A 271 -16.98 -31.84 -34.98
CA ALA A 271 -17.99 -30.77 -34.79
C ALA A 271 -17.49 -29.62 -33.88
N ILE A 272 -17.17 -28.49 -34.52
CA ILE A 272 -17.42 -27.07 -34.17
C ILE A 272 -17.61 -26.68 -32.69
N THR A 273 -16.65 -25.92 -32.15
CA THR A 273 -16.86 -24.83 -31.17
C THR A 273 -16.07 -23.60 -31.64
N PRO A 274 -16.61 -22.37 -31.52
CA PRO A 274 -16.08 -21.45 -30.51
C PRO A 274 -17.19 -20.52 -29.94
N GLY A 275 -17.07 -19.88 -28.79
CA GLY A 275 -16.00 -19.76 -27.81
C GLY A 275 -16.48 -18.79 -26.72
N GLU A 276 -16.17 -19.10 -25.46
CA GLU A 276 -16.29 -18.14 -24.36
C GLU A 276 -15.07 -17.22 -24.43
N ARG A 277 -15.30 -15.97 -24.86
CA ARG A 277 -14.31 -14.89 -24.76
C ARG A 277 -14.24 -14.42 -23.32
N ALA A 278 -13.11 -14.69 -22.67
CA ALA A 278 -12.65 -13.89 -21.56
C ALA A 278 -12.33 -12.48 -22.09
N CYS A 279 -13.05 -11.45 -21.61
CA CYS A 279 -12.68 -10.06 -21.88
C CYS A 279 -11.36 -9.73 -21.17
N ARG A 280 -10.23 -9.75 -21.91
CA ARG A 280 -9.01 -9.06 -21.47
C ARG A 280 -9.09 -7.61 -21.91
N VAL A 281 -9.31 -6.70 -20.97
CA VAL A 281 -9.11 -5.27 -21.20
C VAL A 281 -7.61 -4.98 -21.10
N GLY A 282 -6.92 -4.93 -22.24
CA GLY A 282 -5.52 -4.51 -22.33
C GLY A 282 -5.40 -3.00 -22.57
N VAL A 283 -4.55 -2.32 -21.80
CA VAL A 283 -4.21 -0.90 -22.02
C VAL A 283 -3.02 -0.81 -22.98
N CYS A 284 -3.23 -0.30 -24.19
CA CYS A 284 -2.16 0.00 -25.14
C CYS A 284 -1.56 1.39 -24.85
N MET A 285 -0.32 1.45 -24.35
CA MET A 285 0.45 2.70 -24.30
C MET A 285 1.18 2.92 -25.62
N GLY A 286 0.63 3.76 -26.50
CA GLY A 286 1.26 4.13 -27.77
C GLY A 286 2.30 5.26 -27.61
N ARG A 287 3.55 5.00 -28.03
CA ARG A 287 4.49 6.05 -28.45
C ARG A 287 4.52 6.09 -29.98
N GLY A 288 4.34 7.28 -30.55
CA GLY A 288 4.81 7.60 -31.91
C GLY A 288 3.84 7.25 -33.04
N ALA A 289 3.68 8.19 -33.97
CA ALA A 289 2.74 8.14 -35.07
C ALA A 289 3.09 7.09 -36.13
N GLY A 290 2.06 6.39 -36.62
CA GLY A 290 2.11 5.60 -37.86
C GLY A 290 2.00 4.09 -37.67
N SER A 291 0.82 3.58 -37.32
CA SER A 291 0.45 2.17 -37.51
C SER A 291 -1.06 2.08 -37.63
N SER A 292 -1.58 1.61 -38.77
CA SER A 292 -3.01 1.43 -39.00
C SER A 292 -3.55 0.27 -38.15
N CYS A 293 -4.52 0.52 -37.27
CA CYS A 293 -5.27 -0.53 -36.58
C CYS A 293 -6.39 -1.07 -37.48
N VAL A 294 -6.58 -2.40 -37.52
CA VAL A 294 -7.55 -3.11 -38.39
C VAL A 294 -8.77 -3.61 -37.58
N TRP A 295 -9.21 -2.88 -36.55
CA TRP A 295 -10.37 -3.26 -35.72
C TRP A 295 -11.31 -2.06 -35.46
N PRO A 296 -12.64 -2.27 -35.34
CA PRO A 296 -13.60 -1.18 -35.25
C PRO A 296 -13.56 -0.48 -33.87
N CYS A 297 -13.57 0.86 -33.86
CA CYS A 297 -13.45 1.69 -32.66
C CYS A 297 -14.79 1.81 -31.91
N ALA A 298 -14.79 1.58 -30.59
CA ALA A 298 -15.94 1.84 -29.72
C ALA A 298 -15.69 3.09 -28.86
N GLY A 299 -15.75 4.28 -29.48
CA GLY A 299 -15.80 5.57 -28.79
C GLY A 299 -14.47 6.12 -28.23
N SER A 300 -14.46 7.43 -27.96
CA SER A 300 -13.29 8.20 -27.48
C SER A 300 -13.69 9.09 -26.30
N VAL A 301 -12.93 9.04 -25.21
CA VAL A 301 -12.97 10.03 -24.12
C VAL A 301 -11.53 10.44 -23.82
N SER A 302 -11.24 11.74 -23.93
CA SER A 302 -9.97 12.36 -23.49
C SER A 302 -8.68 11.72 -24.01
N GLY A 303 -8.66 11.26 -25.27
CA GLY A 303 -7.42 10.83 -25.95
C GLY A 303 -6.97 9.40 -25.68
N ILE A 304 -7.83 8.56 -25.08
CA ILE A 304 -7.58 7.12 -24.91
C ILE A 304 -8.54 6.36 -25.84
N THR A 305 -7.98 5.54 -26.74
CA THR A 305 -8.74 4.67 -27.65
C THR A 305 -8.86 3.29 -27.03
N PHE A 306 -10.09 2.78 -26.88
CA PHE A 306 -10.36 1.41 -26.46
C PHE A 306 -10.59 0.53 -27.69
N CYS A 307 -9.84 -0.55 -27.81
CA CYS A 307 -10.06 -1.60 -28.82
C CYS A 307 -10.72 -2.81 -28.13
N MET A 308 -11.78 -3.35 -28.75
CA MET A 308 -12.41 -4.60 -28.33
C MET A 308 -11.88 -5.76 -29.19
N GLU A 309 -11.72 -6.94 -28.58
CA GLU A 309 -11.46 -8.23 -29.23
C GLU A 309 -12.70 -9.15 -29.11
#